data_AF-A0A563DEA6-F1
#
_entry.id   AF-A0A563DEA6-F1
#
_cell.length_a   1.000
_cell.length_b   1.000
_cell.length_c   1.000
_cell.angle_alpha   90.00
_cell.angle_beta   90.00
_cell.angle_gamma   90.00
#
_symmetry.space_group_name_H-M   'P 1'
#
loop_
_entity.id
_entity.type
_entity.pdbx_description
1 polymer ?
#
loop_
_entity_poly.entity_id
_entity_poly.type
_entity_poly.pdbx_seq_one_letter_code
_entity_poly.pdbx_strand_id
1 'polypeptide(L)'
;MGEDYNHISGKIIEDSGLYHRSSFGDSFLPFAKVTINGKELSKKHHIQVNVYQEVLTHNKYELLIPSEAFSDHDTYPLQNSKYLLGQQFSIQLIQFKKTTLVFEGMITHVEYLSENKYPYIKLIGLANSLLLDGNKRTRSFENKSLKDIVKKVTSDYNDNRLNFLIEPETEEIIPYTVQYSETDFEFLKRLAIRYGEYFYHNGEYLIFGNGDLKRTELSEGRDFQKYSLDMQSLPQHFITQQYDLNQDELYTINSKSLHYPDIVNLFQFQAVNASEKAYAKNFTDMHIPALLNEGDHAMYRAVERKRKSNQSTLWLNTETNHPALRLGDAMKMNAWDKTKQKHTPIETYKILKIQHQYSCDGYLNRAQGVPIQQKVAPYLDERAFPKADNQVAKVVDNNAPLSLNRVRVQFKWQEASNEKNPWIPLVQGHSGSGTGAHVVPEIDHTVYVEFISGNAEVPLVIGSLYNGSQKSGYHTAKNDLKVFQTRSGTQRIANDAEGSILEKDAAGSYLKLEGDGNATLHIEKNLTINVGENCIFTVGKNIQTRIGNEYTCRVLGNAKWVVTGSADYDIKGDYTTHTDKGEHSTSEGEINYSSKNVIQNNSQKQVKNNSGETSNLF
;
A
#
# COMPACT_ATOMS: atom_id res chain seq x y z
N MET A 1 51.53 92.07 -8.35
CA MET A 1 50.83 91.23 -7.35
C MET A 1 49.66 90.63 -8.10
N GLY A 2 49.72 89.44 -8.68
CA GLY A 2 50.31 88.17 -8.24
C GLY A 2 49.21 87.14 -8.53
N GLU A 3 49.38 86.39 -9.63
CA GLU A 3 49.38 84.90 -9.66
C GLU A 3 47.96 84.31 -9.88
N ASP A 4 47.66 83.67 -11.03
CA ASP A 4 48.01 82.29 -11.47
C ASP A 4 47.16 81.21 -10.71
N TYR A 5 46.58 80.14 -11.25
CA TYR A 5 46.60 79.40 -12.53
C TYR A 5 45.28 78.64 -12.76
N ASN A 6 45.05 78.25 -14.02
CA ASN A 6 44.03 77.35 -14.57
C ASN A 6 43.90 75.97 -13.90
N HIS A 7 42.68 75.38 -13.98
CA HIS A 7 42.55 74.06 -14.62
C HIS A 7 41.18 73.88 -15.30
N ILE A 8 41.27 73.57 -16.59
CA ILE A 8 40.22 73.07 -17.48
C ILE A 8 40.02 71.58 -17.20
N SER A 9 38.78 71.15 -16.98
CA SER A 9 38.24 69.87 -17.47
C SER A 9 36.72 69.96 -17.33
N GLY A 10 35.88 69.50 -18.24
CA GLY A 10 36.04 68.83 -19.51
C GLY A 10 34.62 68.53 -19.94
N LYS A 11 34.33 68.78 -21.22
CA LYS A 11 33.13 68.38 -21.94
C LYS A 11 32.53 67.07 -21.40
N ILE A 12 31.20 67.06 -21.30
CA ILE A 12 30.36 65.87 -21.35
C ILE A 12 30.94 64.97 -22.44
N ILE A 13 31.45 63.81 -22.03
CA ILE A 13 31.85 62.75 -22.95
C ILE A 13 30.53 62.15 -23.45
N GLU A 14 30.03 62.69 -24.56
CA GLU A 14 29.43 61.87 -25.60
C GLU A 14 30.57 61.09 -26.26
N ASP A 15 30.78 59.86 -25.80
CA ASP A 15 31.42 58.76 -26.51
C ASP A 15 31.43 57.56 -25.54
N SER A 16 30.86 56.39 -25.82
CA SER A 16 30.86 55.61 -27.05
C SER A 16 29.68 54.64 -26.93
N GLY A 17 28.80 54.51 -27.92
CA GLY A 17 29.19 53.96 -29.20
C GLY A 17 29.43 52.45 -29.07
N LEU A 18 28.35 51.66 -28.98
CA LEU A 18 28.21 50.33 -29.60
C LEU A 18 26.85 49.67 -29.23
N TYR A 19 25.75 50.30 -29.64
CA TYR A 19 24.51 49.55 -29.90
C TYR A 19 24.60 48.85 -31.26
N HIS A 20 25.61 48.00 -31.43
CA HIS A 20 25.67 47.00 -32.49
C HIS A 20 26.27 45.71 -31.93
N ARG A 21 25.46 44.95 -31.17
CA ARG A 21 25.69 43.51 -30.98
C ARG A 21 24.98 42.77 -32.11
N SER A 22 25.54 42.84 -33.32
CA SER A 22 25.01 42.18 -34.53
C SER A 22 25.47 40.71 -34.69
N SER A 23 26.21 40.17 -33.74
CA SER A 23 26.77 38.81 -33.78
C SER A 23 26.30 37.92 -32.62
N PHE A 24 25.03 38.01 -32.21
CA PHE A 24 24.46 37.07 -31.24
C PHE A 24 24.56 35.64 -31.80
N GLY A 25 25.50 34.86 -31.25
CA GLY A 25 25.72 33.46 -31.59
C GLY A 25 27.14 33.12 -32.04
N ASP A 26 27.91 34.01 -32.68
CA ASP A 26 29.29 33.70 -33.17
C ASP A 26 30.38 33.91 -32.09
N SER A 27 30.05 33.71 -30.81
CA SER A 27 30.98 33.95 -29.70
C SER A 27 31.31 32.66 -28.95
N PHE A 28 32.52 32.60 -28.39
CA PHE A 28 32.92 31.59 -27.42
C PHE A 28 32.09 31.67 -26.13
N LEU A 29 31.55 32.86 -25.80
CA LEU A 29 30.74 33.07 -24.61
C LEU A 29 29.27 32.69 -24.87
N PRO A 30 28.65 31.88 -24.00
CA PRO A 30 27.23 31.57 -24.10
C PRO A 30 26.37 32.84 -23.94
N PHE A 31 25.29 32.92 -24.70
CA PHE A 31 24.28 33.96 -24.61
C PHE A 31 22.93 33.37 -24.19
N ALA A 32 22.21 34.02 -23.28
CA ALA A 32 20.87 33.61 -22.87
C ALA A 32 19.81 34.42 -23.62
N LYS A 33 19.02 33.73 -24.43
CA LYS A 33 17.80 34.27 -25.04
C LYS A 33 16.61 33.98 -24.15
N VAL A 34 15.98 35.02 -23.60
CA VAL A 34 14.82 34.90 -22.70
C VAL A 34 13.57 35.41 -23.40
N THR A 35 12.53 34.59 -23.43
CA THR A 35 11.24 34.91 -24.05
C THR A 35 10.09 34.66 -23.08
N ILE A 36 9.12 35.56 -23.05
CA ILE A 36 7.83 35.36 -22.37
C ILE A 36 6.73 35.42 -23.43
N ASN A 37 5.91 34.37 -23.53
CA ASN A 37 4.90 34.22 -24.60
C ASN A 37 5.46 34.51 -26.01
N GLY A 38 6.68 34.05 -26.28
CA GLY A 38 7.37 34.24 -27.56
C GLY A 38 8.02 35.62 -27.77
N LYS A 39 7.76 36.61 -26.92
CA LYS A 39 8.40 37.94 -27.00
C LYS A 39 9.75 37.93 -26.30
N GLU A 40 10.81 38.26 -27.04
CA GLU A 40 12.18 38.27 -26.53
C GLU A 40 12.49 39.53 -25.70
N LEU A 41 12.98 39.34 -24.48
CA LEU A 41 13.31 40.41 -23.53
C LEU A 41 14.82 40.67 -23.46
N SER A 42 15.63 39.63 -23.67
CA SER A 42 17.09 39.64 -23.57
C SER A 42 17.83 40.53 -24.58
N LYS A 43 17.13 41.05 -25.60
CA LYS A 43 17.71 41.93 -26.63
C LYS A 43 17.95 43.36 -26.15
N LYS A 44 17.10 43.86 -25.25
CA LYS A 44 17.03 45.29 -24.92
C LYS A 44 17.34 45.60 -23.46
N HIS A 45 17.40 44.57 -22.60
CA HIS A 45 17.52 44.74 -21.17
C HIS A 45 18.59 43.81 -20.59
N HIS A 46 19.24 44.26 -19.52
CA HIS A 46 20.09 43.42 -18.71
C HIS A 46 19.23 42.39 -17.96
N ILE A 47 19.67 41.14 -17.99
CA ILE A 47 18.96 40.02 -17.36
C ILE A 47 19.92 39.27 -16.44
N GLN A 48 19.39 38.81 -15.32
CA GLN A 48 20.04 37.78 -14.51
C GLN A 48 19.09 36.58 -14.42
N VAL A 49 19.59 35.39 -14.75
CA VAL A 49 18.79 34.18 -14.72
C VAL A 49 19.50 33.12 -13.91
N ASN A 50 18.78 32.54 -12.96
CA ASN A 50 19.18 31.33 -12.26
C ASN A 50 18.20 30.22 -12.59
N VAL A 51 18.68 29.05 -13.00
CA VAL A 51 17.87 27.84 -13.17
C VAL A 51 18.39 26.79 -12.21
N TYR A 52 17.51 26.24 -11.38
CA TYR A 52 17.80 25.23 -10.38
C TYR A 52 17.11 23.93 -10.79
N GLN A 53 17.89 22.87 -10.96
CA GLN A 53 17.39 21.56 -11.36
C GLN A 53 17.98 20.49 -10.43
N GLU A 54 17.12 19.65 -9.89
CA GLU A 54 17.51 18.59 -8.96
C GLU A 54 16.53 17.42 -9.12
N VAL A 55 17.05 16.20 -9.02
CA VAL A 55 16.22 14.99 -8.98
C VAL A 55 15.16 15.07 -7.89
N LEU A 56 13.98 14.48 -8.13
CA LEU A 56 12.84 14.48 -7.20
C LEU A 56 12.22 15.85 -6.88
N THR A 57 12.54 16.88 -7.68
CA THR A 57 11.98 18.24 -7.51
C THR A 57 11.45 18.79 -8.84
N HIS A 58 10.59 19.80 -8.76
CA HIS A 58 10.29 20.63 -9.93
C HIS A 58 11.47 21.55 -10.20
N ASN A 59 11.93 21.56 -11.45
CA ASN A 59 12.94 22.53 -11.84
C ASN A 59 12.38 23.95 -11.69
N LYS A 60 13.17 24.84 -11.11
CA LYS A 60 12.81 26.21 -10.80
C LYS A 60 13.68 27.16 -11.61
N TYR A 61 13.12 28.29 -12.03
CA TYR A 61 13.92 29.40 -12.54
C TYR A 61 13.59 30.69 -11.81
N GLU A 62 14.55 31.60 -11.81
CA GLU A 62 14.44 32.96 -11.30
C GLU A 62 15.03 33.90 -12.37
N LEU A 63 14.20 34.81 -12.89
CA LEU A 63 14.63 35.90 -13.76
C LEU A 63 14.53 37.22 -12.97
N LEU A 64 15.64 37.96 -12.90
CA LEU A 64 15.65 39.35 -12.46
C LEU A 64 15.87 40.24 -13.68
N ILE A 65 14.96 41.20 -13.89
CA ILE A 65 14.99 42.11 -15.03
C ILE A 65 14.51 43.51 -14.59
N PRO A 66 15.07 44.60 -15.14
CA PRO A 66 14.56 45.95 -14.91
C PRO A 66 13.06 46.06 -15.18
N SER A 67 12.34 46.78 -14.33
CA SER A 67 10.89 46.98 -14.49
C SER A 67 10.50 47.63 -15.82
N GLU A 68 11.38 48.46 -16.38
CA GLU A 68 11.25 49.11 -17.69
C GLU A 68 11.10 48.11 -18.85
N ALA A 69 11.43 46.83 -18.64
CA ALA A 69 11.16 45.79 -19.63
C ALA A 69 9.67 45.50 -19.83
N PHE A 70 8.82 45.91 -18.89
CA PHE A 70 7.38 45.63 -18.89
C PHE A 70 6.50 46.88 -18.80
N SER A 71 7.07 48.04 -18.49
CA SER A 71 6.33 49.29 -18.32
C SER A 71 7.12 50.50 -18.80
N ASP A 72 6.41 51.55 -19.21
CA ASP A 72 7.00 52.86 -19.45
C ASP A 72 7.50 53.48 -18.14
N HIS A 73 8.45 54.41 -18.22
CA HIS A 73 9.21 54.93 -17.07
C HIS A 73 8.34 55.50 -15.93
N ASP A 74 7.16 56.03 -16.24
CA ASP A 74 6.24 56.65 -15.26
C ASP A 74 5.14 55.70 -14.74
N THR A 75 5.16 54.42 -15.14
CA THR A 75 4.13 53.45 -14.74
C THR A 75 4.56 52.66 -13.51
N TYR A 76 3.63 52.40 -12.58
CA TYR A 76 3.93 51.51 -11.46
C TYR A 76 4.35 50.11 -11.97
N PRO A 77 5.50 49.56 -11.55
CA PRO A 77 6.08 48.33 -12.11
C PRO A 77 5.15 47.10 -12.16
N LEU A 78 4.20 46.96 -11.23
CA LEU A 78 3.24 45.85 -11.22
C LEU A 78 2.03 46.03 -12.15
N GLN A 79 1.85 47.21 -12.76
CA GLN A 79 0.67 47.50 -13.58
C GLN A 79 0.54 46.53 -14.76
N ASN A 80 1.65 46.27 -15.45
CA ASN A 80 1.71 45.35 -16.60
C ASN A 80 2.26 43.97 -16.22
N SER A 81 3.22 43.92 -15.28
CA SER A 81 3.89 42.66 -14.93
C SER A 81 2.98 41.68 -14.16
N LYS A 82 1.89 42.14 -13.53
CA LYS A 82 0.89 41.25 -12.90
C LYS A 82 0.24 40.26 -13.88
N TYR A 83 0.14 40.63 -15.15
CA TYR A 83 -0.44 39.76 -16.19
C TYR A 83 0.53 38.66 -16.65
N LEU A 84 1.78 38.68 -16.19
CA LEU A 84 2.78 37.64 -16.51
C LEU A 84 2.54 36.34 -15.74
N LEU A 85 1.77 36.37 -14.65
CA LEU A 85 1.38 35.15 -13.93
C LEU A 85 0.66 34.17 -14.86
N GLY A 86 1.12 32.92 -14.88
CA GLY A 86 0.59 31.86 -15.73
C GLY A 86 1.08 31.90 -17.19
N GLN A 87 1.87 32.90 -17.58
CA GLN A 87 2.44 32.95 -18.94
C GLN A 87 3.61 31.98 -19.11
N GLN A 88 3.86 31.57 -20.37
CA GLN A 88 4.95 30.67 -20.71
C GLN A 88 6.28 31.43 -20.74
N PHE A 89 7.27 30.88 -20.05
CA PHE A 89 8.64 31.33 -20.02
C PHE A 89 9.53 30.33 -20.75
N SER A 90 10.48 30.84 -21.51
CA SER A 90 11.55 30.04 -22.11
C SER A 90 12.88 30.78 -22.00
N ILE A 91 13.92 30.06 -21.59
CA ILE A 91 15.31 30.47 -21.71
C ILE A 91 16.07 29.49 -22.60
N GLN A 92 16.79 30.05 -23.57
CA GLN A 92 17.66 29.30 -24.47
C GLN A 92 19.10 29.77 -24.27
N LEU A 93 20.00 28.85 -23.90
CA LEU A 93 21.43 29.12 -23.96
C LEU A 93 21.93 28.82 -25.37
N ILE A 94 22.61 29.79 -25.98
CA ILE A 94 23.08 29.74 -27.35
C ILE A 94 24.59 29.95 -27.36
N GLN A 95 25.30 29.06 -28.05
CA GLN A 95 26.74 29.13 -28.29
C GLN A 95 27.02 28.71 -29.74
N PHE A 96 27.90 29.41 -30.45
CA PHE A 96 28.18 29.17 -31.89
C PHE A 96 26.91 29.07 -32.76
N LYS A 97 25.95 29.98 -32.55
CA LYS A 97 24.61 30.03 -33.18
C LYS A 97 23.77 28.77 -33.01
N LYS A 98 24.18 27.85 -32.14
CA LYS A 98 23.47 26.63 -31.81
C LYS A 98 22.85 26.77 -30.42
N THR A 99 21.56 26.48 -30.31
CA THR A 99 20.91 26.34 -29.01
C THR A 99 21.47 25.10 -28.33
N THR A 100 22.12 25.29 -27.17
CA THR A 100 22.73 24.20 -26.39
C THR A 100 21.79 23.70 -25.31
N LEU A 101 21.04 24.60 -24.68
CA LEU A 101 20.08 24.28 -23.64
C LEU A 101 18.79 25.06 -23.86
N VAL A 102 17.66 24.39 -23.62
CA VAL A 102 16.35 25.02 -23.54
C VAL A 102 15.75 24.65 -22.20
N PHE A 103 15.22 25.66 -21.52
CA PHE A 103 14.41 25.47 -20.34
C PHE A 103 13.09 26.20 -20.55
N GLU A 104 12.00 25.47 -20.43
CA GLU A 104 10.63 26.00 -20.53
C GLU A 104 9.87 25.76 -19.24
N GLY A 105 8.99 26.69 -18.91
CA GLY A 105 8.12 26.58 -17.75
C GLY A 105 7.05 27.66 -17.71
N MET A 106 6.33 27.70 -16.61
CA MET A 106 5.25 28.66 -16.36
C MET A 106 5.65 29.61 -15.23
N ILE A 107 5.33 30.89 -15.38
CA ILE A 107 5.55 31.89 -14.33
C ILE A 107 4.52 31.68 -13.22
N THR A 108 4.99 31.41 -12.00
CA THR A 108 4.12 31.17 -10.83
C THR A 108 4.15 32.31 -9.83
N HIS A 109 5.21 33.11 -9.80
CA HIS A 109 5.32 34.28 -8.93
C HIS A 109 5.91 35.46 -9.69
N VAL A 110 5.37 36.65 -9.40
CA VAL A 110 5.85 37.95 -9.87
C VAL A 110 6.08 38.81 -8.64
N GLU A 111 7.30 39.30 -8.47
CA GLU A 111 7.71 40.11 -7.34
C GLU A 111 8.32 41.43 -7.86
N TYR A 112 7.94 42.55 -7.23
CA TYR A 112 8.58 43.84 -7.46
C TYR A 112 9.63 44.08 -6.39
N LEU A 113 10.85 44.41 -6.82
CA LEU A 113 11.99 44.68 -5.96
C LEU A 113 12.54 46.08 -6.28
N SER A 114 13.00 46.79 -5.27
CA SER A 114 13.73 48.05 -5.45
C SER A 114 15.08 47.96 -4.74
N GLU A 115 16.14 47.75 -5.50
CA GLU A 115 17.52 47.67 -4.99
C GLU A 115 18.31 48.89 -5.42
N ASN A 116 19.02 49.52 -4.49
CA ASN A 116 19.79 50.75 -4.75
C ASN A 116 18.96 51.85 -5.45
N LYS A 117 17.67 51.95 -5.11
CA LYS A 117 16.67 52.84 -5.73
C LYS A 117 16.34 52.54 -7.20
N TYR A 118 16.77 51.39 -7.73
CA TYR A 118 16.44 50.97 -9.08
C TYR A 118 15.36 49.86 -9.07
N PRO A 119 14.29 50.00 -9.88
CA PRO A 119 13.15 49.09 -9.85
C PRO A 119 13.37 47.84 -10.73
N TYR A 120 13.21 46.66 -10.13
CA TYR A 120 13.30 45.35 -10.78
C TYR A 120 12.00 44.56 -10.65
N ILE A 121 11.78 43.67 -11.61
CA ILE A 121 10.79 42.61 -11.54
C ILE A 121 11.53 41.28 -11.44
N LYS A 122 11.23 40.53 -10.38
CA LYS A 122 11.68 39.15 -10.21
C LYS A 122 10.54 38.21 -10.59
N LEU A 123 10.81 37.33 -11.55
CA LEU A 123 9.89 36.28 -11.97
C LEU A 123 10.42 34.95 -11.46
N ILE A 124 9.56 34.20 -10.77
CA ILE A 124 9.85 32.82 -10.38
C ILE A 124 8.86 31.93 -11.11
N GLY A 125 9.36 30.85 -11.68
CA GLY A 125 8.50 29.84 -12.24
C GLY A 125 9.07 28.44 -12.14
N LEU A 126 8.23 27.49 -12.52
CA LEU A 126 8.50 26.06 -12.45
C LEU A 126 8.36 25.45 -13.84
N ALA A 127 9.11 24.37 -14.07
CA ALA A 127 8.95 23.57 -15.28
C ALA A 127 7.53 23.00 -15.39
N ASN A 128 7.16 22.58 -16.59
CA ASN A 128 5.84 22.00 -16.87
C ASN A 128 5.55 20.74 -16.05
N SER A 129 6.54 20.13 -15.38
CA SER A 129 6.32 19.03 -14.43
C SER A 129 5.37 19.42 -13.29
N LEU A 130 5.20 20.73 -13.01
CA LEU A 130 4.19 21.25 -12.10
C LEU A 130 2.76 20.79 -12.43
N LEU A 131 2.47 20.44 -13.70
CA LEU A 131 1.15 19.94 -14.09
C LEU A 131 0.77 18.63 -13.38
N LEU A 132 1.75 17.87 -12.90
CA LEU A 132 1.52 16.64 -12.11
C LEU A 132 1.13 16.93 -10.64
N ASP A 133 1.33 18.16 -10.16
CA ASP A 133 0.95 18.65 -8.83
C ASP A 133 -0.46 19.24 -8.83
N GLY A 134 -1.38 18.56 -9.53
CA GLY A 134 -2.81 18.87 -9.49
C GLY A 134 -3.48 18.44 -8.18
N ASN A 135 -4.78 18.17 -8.24
CA ASN A 135 -5.50 17.62 -7.08
C ASN A 135 -4.96 16.24 -6.71
N LYS A 136 -4.86 16.00 -5.40
CA LYS A 136 -4.53 14.69 -4.83
C LYS A 136 -5.52 13.63 -5.31
N ARG A 137 -5.01 12.44 -5.62
CA ARG A 137 -5.77 11.31 -6.13
C ARG A 137 -5.64 10.10 -5.23
N THR A 138 -6.62 9.21 -5.32
CA THR A 138 -6.58 7.89 -4.69
C THR A 138 -6.93 6.81 -5.71
N ARG A 139 -6.01 5.88 -5.97
CA ARG A 139 -6.18 4.75 -6.90
C ARG A 139 -5.23 3.61 -6.55
N SER A 140 -5.54 2.41 -7.01
CA SER A 140 -4.78 1.20 -6.71
C SER A 140 -4.28 0.51 -7.96
N PHE A 141 -3.20 -0.25 -7.81
CA PHE A 141 -2.59 -1.00 -8.91
C PHE A 141 -2.27 -2.41 -8.41
N GLU A 142 -2.89 -3.42 -9.02
CA GLU A 142 -2.68 -4.83 -8.70
C GLU A 142 -1.93 -5.50 -9.86
N ASN A 143 -0.87 -6.26 -9.54
CA ASN A 143 -0.07 -7.05 -10.48
C ASN A 143 0.40 -6.27 -11.72
N LYS A 144 1.13 -5.17 -11.50
CA LYS A 144 1.67 -4.32 -12.58
C LYS A 144 3.16 -4.05 -12.40
N SER A 145 3.88 -3.91 -13.51
CA SER A 145 5.26 -3.40 -13.48
C SER A 145 5.28 -1.90 -13.16
N LEU A 146 6.41 -1.37 -12.67
CA LEU A 146 6.60 0.08 -12.54
C LEU A 146 6.34 0.81 -13.86
N LYS A 147 6.82 0.24 -14.98
CA LYS A 147 6.63 0.82 -16.30
C LYS A 147 5.15 1.00 -16.64
N ASP A 148 4.31 0.00 -16.34
CA ASP A 148 2.88 0.06 -16.62
C ASP A 148 2.14 1.03 -15.69
N ILE A 149 2.55 1.09 -14.41
CA ILE A 149 1.99 2.02 -13.44
C ILE A 149 2.28 3.46 -13.88
N VAL A 150 3.55 3.78 -14.16
CA VAL A 150 3.94 5.13 -14.59
C VAL A 150 3.22 5.51 -15.89
N LYS A 151 3.18 4.61 -16.90
CA LYS A 151 2.43 4.86 -18.14
C LYS A 151 0.95 5.15 -17.90
N LYS A 152 0.32 4.41 -16.99
CA LYS A 152 -1.10 4.61 -16.65
C LYS A 152 -1.35 5.92 -15.90
N VAL A 153 -0.40 6.35 -15.06
CA VAL A 153 -0.47 7.65 -14.37
C VAL A 153 -0.30 8.79 -15.36
N THR A 154 0.65 8.66 -16.28
CA THR A 154 1.02 9.73 -17.23
C THR A 154 0.11 9.79 -18.45
N SER A 155 -0.74 8.79 -18.70
CA SER A 155 -1.63 8.75 -19.88
C SER A 155 -2.64 9.90 -19.92
N ASP A 156 -2.94 10.49 -18.77
CA ASP A 156 -3.88 11.61 -18.66
C ASP A 156 -3.29 12.93 -19.17
N TYR A 157 -1.98 12.99 -19.44
CA TYR A 157 -1.23 14.18 -19.84
C TYR A 157 -0.80 14.11 -21.32
N ASN A 158 -1.76 14.19 -22.24
CA ASN A 158 -1.56 14.03 -23.69
C ASN A 158 -1.63 15.33 -24.50
N ASP A 159 -1.58 16.48 -23.84
CA ASP A 159 -1.71 17.81 -24.46
C ASP A 159 -0.39 18.40 -24.99
N ASN A 160 0.65 17.57 -25.15
CA ASN A 160 1.99 17.90 -25.62
C ASN A 160 2.78 18.92 -24.76
N ARG A 161 2.29 19.29 -23.56
CA ARG A 161 3.04 20.18 -22.65
C ARG A 161 4.13 19.44 -21.88
N LEU A 162 4.04 18.12 -21.79
CA LEU A 162 4.97 17.23 -21.13
C LEU A 162 5.21 15.98 -21.97
N ASN A 163 6.49 15.69 -22.21
CA ASN A 163 6.90 14.42 -22.82
C ASN A 163 7.46 13.52 -21.71
N PHE A 164 7.19 12.23 -21.78
CA PHE A 164 7.61 11.27 -20.77
C PHE A 164 8.57 10.24 -21.37
N LEU A 165 9.67 9.94 -20.67
CA LEU A 165 10.57 8.84 -20.97
C LEU A 165 10.56 7.86 -19.79
N ILE A 166 9.98 6.68 -20.01
CA ILE A 166 9.66 5.71 -18.96
C ILE A 166 10.49 4.43 -19.18
N GLU A 167 11.66 4.38 -18.55
CA GLU A 167 12.65 3.31 -18.67
C GLU A 167 13.21 2.92 -17.29
N PRO A 168 12.34 2.43 -16.37
CA PRO A 168 12.79 1.98 -15.04
C PRO A 168 13.77 0.81 -15.16
N GLU A 169 14.76 0.76 -14.27
CA GLU A 169 15.69 -0.38 -14.16
C GLU A 169 14.98 -1.61 -13.55
N THR A 170 13.97 -1.38 -12.71
CA THR A 170 13.20 -2.44 -12.07
C THR A 170 12.08 -2.96 -12.99
N GLU A 171 12.19 -4.23 -13.37
CA GLU A 171 11.19 -4.95 -14.20
C GLU A 171 10.23 -5.84 -13.38
N GLU A 172 10.31 -5.78 -12.04
CA GLU A 172 9.45 -6.56 -11.16
C GLU A 172 7.97 -6.23 -11.33
N ILE A 173 7.13 -7.27 -11.22
CA ILE A 173 5.70 -7.12 -11.03
C ILE A 173 5.46 -6.76 -9.57
N ILE A 174 4.86 -5.59 -9.35
CA ILE A 174 4.42 -5.13 -8.05
C ILE A 174 3.05 -5.77 -7.78
N PRO A 175 2.91 -6.60 -6.74
CA PRO A 175 1.64 -7.28 -6.47
C PRO A 175 0.52 -6.30 -6.14
N TYR A 176 0.83 -5.28 -5.34
CA TYR A 176 -0.13 -4.25 -4.97
C TYR A 176 0.58 -2.95 -4.56
N THR A 177 0.16 -1.83 -5.15
CA THR A 177 0.55 -0.49 -4.69
C THR A 177 -0.63 0.48 -4.81
N VAL A 178 -0.59 1.55 -4.01
CA VAL A 178 -1.67 2.53 -3.91
C VAL A 178 -1.08 3.92 -4.07
N GLN A 179 -1.71 4.77 -4.87
CA GLN A 179 -1.59 6.22 -4.75
C GLN A 179 -2.67 6.64 -3.75
N TYR A 180 -2.31 7.13 -2.56
CA TYR A 180 -3.28 7.46 -1.51
C TYR A 180 -3.15 8.91 -1.07
N SER A 181 -4.11 9.75 -1.49
CA SER A 181 -4.09 11.19 -1.17
C SER A 181 -2.78 11.90 -1.59
N GLU A 182 -2.26 11.52 -2.75
CA GLU A 182 -1.00 12.02 -3.34
C GLU A 182 -1.30 12.67 -4.70
N THR A 183 -0.57 13.72 -5.04
CA THR A 183 -0.50 14.19 -6.44
C THR A 183 0.19 13.13 -7.31
N ASP A 184 0.08 13.27 -8.63
CA ASP A 184 0.77 12.33 -9.53
C ASP A 184 2.30 12.48 -9.42
N PHE A 185 2.79 13.70 -9.15
CA PHE A 185 4.20 13.93 -8.91
C PHE A 185 4.67 13.29 -7.60
N GLU A 186 3.94 13.47 -6.50
CA GLU A 186 4.23 12.86 -5.20
C GLU A 186 4.26 11.33 -5.31
N PHE A 187 3.28 10.75 -6.01
CA PHE A 187 3.21 9.31 -6.25
C PHE A 187 4.42 8.78 -7.01
N LEU A 188 4.75 9.39 -8.16
CA LEU A 188 5.89 8.98 -8.98
C LEU A 188 7.21 9.20 -8.23
N LYS A 189 7.37 10.33 -7.54
CA LYS A 189 8.52 10.61 -6.68
C LYS A 189 8.69 9.52 -5.62
N ARG A 190 7.61 9.14 -4.94
CA ARG A 190 7.66 8.09 -3.91
C ARG A 190 8.04 6.73 -4.49
N LEU A 191 7.47 6.34 -5.64
CA LEU A 191 7.89 5.11 -6.32
C LEU A 191 9.37 5.16 -6.73
N ALA A 192 9.84 6.28 -7.25
CA ALA A 192 11.24 6.46 -7.60
C ALA A 192 12.17 6.34 -6.40
N ILE A 193 11.78 6.93 -5.25
CA ILE A 193 12.49 6.77 -3.97
C ILE A 193 12.48 5.31 -3.53
N ARG A 194 11.33 4.63 -3.58
CA ARG A 194 11.20 3.28 -3.04
C ARG A 194 11.92 2.20 -3.84
N TYR A 195 11.93 2.34 -5.16
CA TYR A 195 12.57 1.38 -6.07
C TYR A 195 13.94 1.86 -6.58
N GLY A 196 14.39 3.05 -6.15
CA GLY A 196 15.71 3.58 -6.48
C GLY A 196 15.84 3.96 -7.94
N GLU A 197 14.76 4.45 -8.55
CA GLU A 197 14.73 4.93 -9.92
C GLU A 197 15.08 6.42 -9.97
N TYR A 198 15.67 6.88 -11.07
CA TYR A 198 15.89 8.31 -11.28
C TYR A 198 14.61 8.99 -11.74
N PHE A 199 14.17 10.06 -11.07
CA PHE A 199 12.97 10.82 -11.45
C PHE A 199 13.26 12.32 -11.52
N TYR A 200 13.19 12.89 -12.73
CA TYR A 200 13.58 14.28 -12.98
C TYR A 200 13.11 14.78 -14.36
N HIS A 201 13.11 16.10 -14.56
CA HIS A 201 12.85 16.71 -15.86
C HIS A 201 14.16 17.26 -16.45
N ASN A 202 14.61 16.76 -17.60
CA ASN A 202 15.88 17.19 -18.21
C ASN A 202 15.76 18.43 -19.13
N GLY A 203 14.56 19.00 -19.24
CA GLY A 203 14.24 20.11 -20.15
C GLY A 203 13.46 19.67 -21.39
N GLU A 204 13.50 18.39 -21.75
CA GLU A 204 12.83 17.82 -22.92
C GLU A 204 11.80 16.75 -22.51
N TYR A 205 12.21 15.86 -21.60
CA TYR A 205 11.39 14.77 -21.06
C TYR A 205 11.35 14.83 -19.53
N LEU A 206 10.19 14.47 -18.96
CA LEU A 206 10.10 13.96 -17.61
C LEU A 206 10.50 12.48 -17.63
N ILE A 207 11.59 12.17 -16.96
CA ILE A 207 12.24 10.86 -16.96
C ILE A 207 11.85 10.11 -15.70
N PHE A 208 11.50 8.84 -15.85
CA PHE A 208 11.39 7.86 -14.77
C PHE A 208 12.25 6.64 -15.14
N GLY A 209 13.36 6.45 -14.44
CA GLY A 209 14.37 5.42 -14.70
C GLY A 209 15.68 5.99 -15.26
N ASN A 210 16.44 5.21 -16.04
CA ASN A 210 17.84 5.55 -16.32
C ASN A 210 18.06 6.74 -17.27
N GLY A 211 17.06 7.07 -18.10
CA GLY A 211 16.97 8.30 -18.89
C GLY A 211 17.77 8.33 -20.20
N ASP A 212 17.57 9.38 -20.98
CA ASP A 212 18.33 9.66 -22.22
C ASP A 212 19.65 10.37 -21.88
N LEU A 213 20.73 9.58 -21.81
CA LEU A 213 22.06 10.03 -21.37
C LEU A 213 22.82 10.68 -22.54
N LYS A 214 22.68 12.00 -22.72
CA LYS A 214 23.59 12.73 -23.62
C LYS A 214 24.95 12.87 -22.96
N ARG A 215 26.01 12.48 -23.68
CA ARG A 215 27.38 12.52 -23.17
C ARG A 215 28.07 13.82 -23.59
N THR A 216 28.57 14.56 -22.61
CA THR A 216 29.40 15.76 -22.81
C THR A 216 30.80 15.50 -22.31
N GLU A 217 31.81 15.71 -23.16
CA GLU A 217 33.22 15.58 -22.77
C GLU A 217 33.78 16.92 -22.31
N LEU A 218 34.38 16.96 -21.13
CA LEU A 218 34.99 18.14 -20.55
C LEU A 218 36.44 17.84 -20.13
N SER A 219 37.33 18.82 -20.29
CA SER A 219 38.75 18.68 -20.01
C SER A 219 39.20 19.62 -18.89
N GLU A 220 39.99 19.08 -17.95
CA GLU A 220 40.66 19.85 -16.90
C GLU A 220 41.49 21.01 -17.47
N GLY A 221 41.50 22.16 -16.79
CA GLY A 221 42.24 23.33 -17.25
C GLY A 221 41.68 24.03 -18.50
N ARG A 222 40.57 23.54 -19.06
CA ARG A 222 39.83 24.20 -20.14
C ARG A 222 38.40 24.50 -19.76
N ASP A 223 37.64 23.48 -19.37
CA ASP A 223 36.19 23.59 -19.17
C ASP A 223 35.82 23.77 -17.69
N PHE A 224 36.60 23.20 -16.79
CA PHE A 224 36.38 23.26 -15.35
C PHE A 224 37.02 24.52 -14.75
N GLN A 225 36.21 25.36 -14.12
CA GLN A 225 36.68 26.45 -13.26
C GLN A 225 37.08 25.91 -11.89
N LYS A 226 36.27 24.99 -11.36
CA LYS A 226 36.53 24.22 -10.14
C LYS A 226 35.93 22.84 -10.28
N TYR A 227 36.54 21.85 -9.64
CA TYR A 227 35.92 20.56 -9.42
C TYR A 227 36.44 19.94 -8.12
N SER A 228 35.64 19.08 -7.50
CA SER A 228 36.04 18.25 -6.37
C SER A 228 35.44 16.86 -6.47
N LEU A 229 36.22 15.86 -6.11
CA LEU A 229 35.78 14.48 -5.93
C LEU A 229 35.69 14.22 -4.44
N ASP A 230 34.49 13.92 -3.97
CA ASP A 230 34.18 13.69 -2.57
C ASP A 230 33.92 12.21 -2.33
N MET A 231 34.76 11.57 -1.52
CA MET A 231 34.64 10.16 -1.15
C MET A 231 34.21 10.06 0.30
N GLN A 232 33.16 9.27 0.55
CA GLN A 232 32.61 9.05 1.87
C GLN A 232 32.52 7.57 2.23
N SER A 233 32.62 7.29 3.53
CA SER A 233 32.41 5.95 4.08
C SER A 233 30.94 5.76 4.42
N LEU A 234 30.29 4.71 3.90
CA LEU A 234 28.87 4.42 4.14
C LEU A 234 28.65 2.93 4.50
N PRO A 235 27.68 2.59 5.37
CA PRO A 235 27.36 1.19 5.65
C PRO A 235 27.03 0.39 4.37
N GLN A 236 27.78 -0.69 4.11
CA GLN A 236 27.63 -1.49 2.89
C GLN A 236 26.81 -2.77 3.10
N HIS A 237 26.91 -3.37 4.29
CA HIS A 237 26.31 -4.66 4.59
C HIS A 237 25.25 -4.58 5.67
N PHE A 238 24.17 -5.32 5.43
CA PHE A 238 23.02 -5.48 6.29
C PHE A 238 22.45 -6.90 6.12
N ILE A 239 21.63 -7.30 7.09
CA ILE A 239 20.82 -8.52 7.04
C ILE A 239 19.38 -8.05 6.96
N THR A 240 18.61 -8.63 6.05
CA THR A 240 17.18 -8.35 5.93
C THR A 240 16.41 -9.60 6.30
N GLN A 241 15.31 -9.43 7.03
CA GLN A 241 14.39 -10.51 7.41
C GLN A 241 12.97 -10.19 6.95
N GLN A 242 12.26 -11.20 6.46
CA GLN A 242 10.86 -11.10 6.05
C GLN A 242 10.12 -12.34 6.54
N TYR A 243 9.00 -12.14 7.24
CA TYR A 243 8.09 -13.23 7.59
C TYR A 243 6.98 -13.33 6.53
N ASP A 244 6.87 -14.50 5.91
CA ASP A 244 5.78 -14.81 4.98
C ASP A 244 4.65 -15.53 5.71
N LEU A 245 3.56 -14.80 5.92
CA LEU A 245 2.36 -15.31 6.58
C LEU A 245 1.67 -16.43 5.77
N ASN A 246 1.91 -16.56 4.47
CA ASN A 246 1.32 -17.62 3.65
C ASN A 246 1.99 -18.97 3.90
N GLN A 247 3.31 -18.98 4.08
CA GLN A 247 4.12 -20.20 4.21
C GLN A 247 4.52 -20.52 5.66
N ASP A 248 4.33 -19.56 6.59
CA ASP A 248 4.89 -19.63 7.95
C ASP A 248 6.43 -19.76 7.94
N GLU A 249 7.07 -19.03 7.02
CA GLU A 249 8.52 -19.05 6.84
C GLU A 249 9.14 -17.68 7.10
N LEU A 250 10.31 -17.68 7.75
CA LEU A 250 11.15 -16.50 7.93
C LEU A 250 12.30 -16.52 6.93
N TYR A 251 12.19 -15.72 5.87
CA TYR A 251 13.28 -15.50 4.93
C TYR A 251 14.32 -14.56 5.54
N THR A 252 15.60 -14.91 5.42
CA THR A 252 16.73 -14.11 5.89
C THR A 252 17.77 -14.02 4.80
N ILE A 253 18.05 -12.80 4.32
CA ILE A 253 19.07 -12.55 3.30
C ILE A 253 20.19 -11.72 3.92
N ASN A 254 21.41 -12.23 3.83
CA ASN A 254 22.59 -11.44 4.16
C ASN A 254 23.09 -10.76 2.89
N SER A 255 23.12 -9.43 2.88
CA SER A 255 23.61 -8.68 1.71
C SER A 255 25.00 -9.12 1.24
N LYS A 256 25.87 -9.66 2.11
CA LYS A 256 27.21 -10.19 1.77
C LYS A 256 27.19 -11.40 0.83
N SER A 257 26.16 -12.23 0.88
CA SER A 257 26.07 -13.44 0.03
C SER A 257 25.70 -13.13 -1.41
N LEU A 258 25.28 -11.90 -1.70
CA LEU A 258 24.91 -11.47 -3.03
C LEU A 258 26.16 -11.14 -3.86
N HIS A 259 26.22 -11.71 -5.06
CA HIS A 259 27.29 -11.44 -6.04
C HIS A 259 26.83 -10.38 -7.04
N TYR A 260 27.69 -9.39 -7.31
CA TYR A 260 27.41 -8.28 -8.22
C TYR A 260 28.60 -8.00 -9.13
N PRO A 261 28.36 -7.39 -10.32
CA PRO A 261 29.44 -6.94 -11.19
C PRO A 261 30.42 -6.05 -10.42
N ASP A 262 31.71 -6.21 -10.71
CA ASP A 262 32.74 -5.40 -10.07
C ASP A 262 32.50 -3.90 -10.30
N ILE A 263 32.70 -3.12 -9.23
CA ILE A 263 32.68 -1.66 -9.32
C ILE A 263 33.85 -1.25 -10.21
N VAL A 264 33.52 -0.70 -11.38
CA VAL A 264 34.53 -0.32 -12.39
C VAL A 264 35.29 0.94 -11.96
N ASN A 265 34.63 1.89 -11.30
CA ASN A 265 35.25 3.13 -10.84
C ASN A 265 36.20 2.85 -9.67
N LEU A 266 37.49 3.09 -9.86
CA LEU A 266 38.53 2.73 -8.89
C LEU A 266 38.38 3.46 -7.55
N PHE A 267 37.97 4.73 -7.58
CA PHE A 267 37.80 5.54 -6.36
C PHE A 267 36.59 5.08 -5.55
N GLN A 268 35.47 4.82 -6.24
CA GLN A 268 34.28 4.24 -5.63
C GLN A 268 34.58 2.85 -5.05
N PHE A 269 35.32 2.01 -5.78
CA PHE A 269 35.76 0.70 -5.31
C PHE A 269 36.60 0.79 -4.02
N GLN A 270 37.56 1.71 -3.96
CA GLN A 270 38.35 1.94 -2.75
C GLN A 270 37.48 2.42 -1.58
N ALA A 271 36.56 3.36 -1.82
CA ALA A 271 35.67 3.88 -0.78
C ALA A 271 34.71 2.81 -0.25
N VAL A 272 34.15 1.95 -1.11
CA VAL A 272 33.34 0.80 -0.71
C VAL A 272 34.16 -0.19 0.12
N ASN A 273 35.36 -0.57 -0.31
CA ASN A 273 36.23 -1.48 0.46
C ASN A 273 36.63 -0.91 1.83
N ALA A 274 36.92 0.39 1.91
CA ALA A 274 37.19 1.07 3.17
C ALA A 274 35.95 1.06 4.08
N SER A 275 34.76 1.28 3.49
CA SER A 275 33.49 1.24 4.19
C SER A 275 33.17 -0.15 4.75
N GLU A 276 33.38 -1.22 3.99
CA GLU A 276 33.17 -2.60 4.44
C GLU A 276 34.06 -2.94 5.66
N LYS A 277 35.28 -2.39 5.73
CA LYS A 277 36.18 -2.54 6.88
C LYS A 277 35.73 -1.69 8.08
N ALA A 278 35.31 -0.45 7.84
CA ALA A 278 34.88 0.47 8.89
C ALA A 278 33.55 0.02 9.55
N TYR A 279 32.61 -0.49 8.75
CA TYR A 279 31.29 -0.95 9.20
C TYR A 279 31.23 -2.48 9.26
N ALA A 280 32.04 -3.07 10.14
CA ALA A 280 32.14 -4.53 10.26
C ALA A 280 30.89 -5.21 10.89
N LYS A 281 30.11 -4.46 11.68
CA LYS A 281 28.88 -4.98 12.31
C LYS A 281 27.73 -4.98 11.29
N ASN A 282 27.07 -6.12 11.16
CA ASN A 282 25.83 -6.20 10.40
C ASN A 282 24.67 -5.68 11.26
N PHE A 283 23.83 -4.83 10.69
CA PHE A 283 22.53 -4.49 11.24
C PHE A 283 21.46 -5.38 10.60
N THR A 284 20.50 -5.83 11.40
CA THR A 284 19.34 -6.58 10.92
C THR A 284 18.15 -5.64 10.78
N ASP A 285 17.59 -5.55 9.58
CA ASP A 285 16.35 -4.84 9.29
C ASP A 285 15.20 -5.81 8.99
N MET A 286 13.98 -5.40 9.32
CA MET A 286 12.77 -6.12 8.94
C MET A 286 12.20 -5.51 7.67
N HIS A 287 12.15 -6.30 6.60
CA HIS A 287 11.47 -5.93 5.38
C HIS A 287 9.96 -6.08 5.59
N ILE A 288 9.21 -5.04 5.23
CA ILE A 288 7.74 -5.06 5.27
C ILE A 288 7.27 -5.33 3.84
N PRO A 289 6.97 -6.59 3.48
CA PRO A 289 6.52 -6.91 2.15
C PRO A 289 5.10 -6.35 1.92
N ALA A 290 4.73 -6.15 0.66
CA ALA A 290 3.32 -6.16 0.30
C ALA A 290 2.74 -7.55 0.64
N LEU A 291 1.48 -7.63 1.08
CA LEU A 291 0.81 -8.88 1.56
C LEU A 291 0.84 -10.09 0.60
N LEU A 292 1.28 -9.89 -0.63
CA LEU A 292 1.31 -10.84 -1.73
C LEU A 292 2.72 -11.17 -2.25
N ASN A 293 3.80 -10.76 -1.58
CA ASN A 293 5.12 -11.19 -2.04
C ASN A 293 5.28 -12.70 -1.79
N GLU A 294 5.07 -13.48 -2.85
CA GLU A 294 5.36 -14.90 -2.88
C GLU A 294 6.88 -15.11 -2.91
N GLY A 295 7.45 -15.44 -1.75
CA GLY A 295 8.79 -16.01 -1.62
C GLY A 295 9.97 -15.03 -1.63
N ASP A 296 11.16 -15.63 -1.75
CA ASP A 296 12.48 -15.00 -1.57
C ASP A 296 12.83 -13.96 -2.66
N HIS A 297 12.24 -14.06 -3.85
CA HIS A 297 12.70 -13.27 -5.01
C HIS A 297 12.47 -11.76 -4.85
N ALA A 298 11.31 -11.31 -4.36
CA ALA A 298 11.04 -9.89 -4.17
C ALA A 298 11.97 -9.28 -3.10
N MET A 299 12.22 -10.02 -2.02
CA MET A 299 13.15 -9.65 -0.96
C MET A 299 14.58 -9.59 -1.48
N TYR A 300 15.02 -10.60 -2.25
CA TYR A 300 16.33 -10.64 -2.90
C TYR A 300 16.59 -9.37 -3.71
N ARG A 301 15.61 -8.97 -4.52
CA ARG A 301 15.71 -7.77 -5.37
C ARG A 301 15.72 -6.47 -4.58
N ALA A 302 14.99 -6.40 -3.47
CA ALA A 302 15.05 -5.25 -2.55
C ALA A 302 16.47 -5.12 -1.95
N VAL A 303 17.02 -6.21 -1.39
CA VAL A 303 18.38 -6.25 -0.85
C VAL A 303 19.42 -5.91 -1.93
N GLU A 304 19.25 -6.40 -3.15
CA GLU A 304 20.07 -6.04 -4.31
C GLU A 304 20.09 -4.53 -4.55
N ARG A 305 18.91 -3.90 -4.66
CA ARG A 305 18.79 -2.46 -4.88
C ARG A 305 19.41 -1.67 -3.74
N LYS A 306 19.15 -2.06 -2.49
CA LYS A 306 19.67 -1.35 -1.32
C LYS A 306 21.18 -1.44 -1.23
N ARG A 307 21.77 -2.61 -1.51
CA ARG A 307 23.22 -2.74 -1.60
C ARG A 307 23.80 -1.85 -2.69
N LYS A 308 23.22 -1.85 -3.89
CA LYS A 308 23.66 -0.96 -4.99
C LYS A 308 23.53 0.52 -4.62
N SER A 309 22.45 0.95 -3.98
CA SER A 309 22.28 2.33 -3.52
C SER A 309 23.36 2.72 -2.51
N ASN A 310 23.69 1.85 -1.55
CA ASN A 310 24.70 2.11 -0.51
C ASN A 310 26.13 2.27 -1.07
N GLN A 311 26.38 1.77 -2.29
CA GLN A 311 27.65 1.98 -3.00
C GLN A 311 27.83 3.41 -3.51
N SER A 312 26.87 4.32 -3.31
CA SER A 312 26.97 5.75 -3.67
C SER A 312 27.92 6.52 -2.74
N THR A 313 29.19 6.13 -2.75
CA THR A 313 30.26 6.63 -1.87
C THR A 313 31.12 7.70 -2.52
N LEU A 314 30.94 7.98 -3.81
CA LEU A 314 31.70 8.98 -4.56
C LEU A 314 30.76 10.00 -5.19
N TRP A 315 31.05 11.28 -4.96
CA TRP A 315 30.34 12.42 -5.52
C TRP A 315 31.30 13.33 -6.26
N LEU A 316 30.88 13.83 -7.41
CA LEU A 316 31.58 14.86 -8.15
C LEU A 316 30.83 16.17 -7.97
N ASN A 317 31.54 17.25 -7.61
CA ASN A 317 31.03 18.62 -7.65
C ASN A 317 31.85 19.42 -8.66
N THR A 318 31.19 20.22 -9.50
CA THR A 318 31.86 21.00 -10.56
C THR A 318 31.32 22.41 -10.65
N GLU A 319 32.17 23.32 -11.11
CA GLU A 319 31.83 24.67 -11.56
C GLU A 319 32.42 24.82 -12.97
N THR A 320 31.56 24.99 -13.99
CA THR A 320 31.96 25.06 -15.41
C THR A 320 31.27 26.21 -16.12
N ASN A 321 31.77 26.62 -17.28
CA ASN A 321 31.09 27.55 -18.18
C ASN A 321 30.54 26.85 -19.45
N HIS A 322 30.47 25.50 -19.45
CA HIS A 322 30.01 24.73 -20.60
C HIS A 322 28.47 24.69 -20.66
N PRO A 323 27.81 25.24 -21.70
CA PRO A 323 26.36 25.48 -21.69
C PRO A 323 25.50 24.28 -22.12
N ALA A 324 26.11 23.14 -22.45
CA ALA A 324 25.38 21.94 -22.91
C ALA A 324 25.07 20.91 -21.80
N LEU A 325 25.44 21.16 -20.54
CA LEU A 325 25.17 20.24 -19.44
C LEU A 325 23.71 20.33 -19.01
N ARG A 326 23.07 19.17 -18.74
CA ARG A 326 21.68 19.09 -18.28
C ARG A 326 21.55 18.12 -17.11
N LEU A 327 20.47 18.27 -16.35
CA LEU A 327 20.10 17.29 -15.33
C LEU A 327 19.93 15.90 -15.97
N GLY A 328 20.57 14.89 -15.40
CA GLY A 328 20.57 13.50 -15.88
C GLY A 328 21.62 13.16 -16.93
N ASP A 329 22.24 14.14 -17.60
CA ASP A 329 23.23 13.87 -18.64
C ASP A 329 24.54 13.29 -18.06
N ALA A 330 25.33 12.69 -18.95
CA ALA A 330 26.62 12.06 -18.62
C ALA A 330 27.78 13.03 -18.89
N MET A 331 28.43 13.49 -17.83
CA MET A 331 29.63 14.31 -17.89
C MET A 331 30.88 13.41 -17.89
N LYS A 332 31.53 13.28 -19.05
CA LYS A 332 32.79 12.54 -19.19
C LYS A 332 33.95 13.50 -18.93
N MET A 333 34.66 13.25 -17.83
CA MET A 333 35.76 14.08 -17.39
C MET A 333 37.08 13.53 -17.92
N ASN A 334 37.85 14.41 -18.58
CA ASN A 334 39.20 14.14 -19.03
C ASN A 334 40.18 14.99 -18.21
N ALA A 335 41.21 14.36 -17.63
CA ALA A 335 42.25 15.08 -16.89
C ALA A 335 43.57 15.09 -17.66
N TRP A 336 44.45 16.02 -17.28
CA TRP A 336 45.76 16.11 -17.89
C TRP A 336 46.68 14.98 -17.42
N ASP A 337 46.97 14.02 -18.29
CA ASP A 337 47.95 12.97 -18.02
C ASP A 337 49.35 13.47 -18.35
N LYS A 338 50.13 13.76 -17.30
CA LYS A 338 51.52 14.22 -17.43
C LYS A 338 52.42 13.22 -18.16
N THR A 339 52.14 11.92 -18.08
CA THR A 339 52.95 10.88 -18.71
C THR A 339 52.70 10.78 -20.22
N LYS A 340 51.44 10.95 -20.64
CA LYS A 340 51.03 10.87 -22.06
C LYS A 340 50.96 12.23 -22.75
N GLN A 341 51.18 13.32 -22.03
CA GLN A 341 51.08 14.72 -22.50
C GLN A 341 49.77 15.02 -23.24
N LYS A 342 48.66 14.43 -22.79
CA LYS A 342 47.33 14.65 -23.37
C LYS A 342 46.25 14.52 -22.32
N HIS A 343 45.07 15.06 -22.59
CA HIS A 343 43.91 14.76 -21.76
C HIS A 343 43.49 13.31 -21.99
N THR A 344 43.36 12.55 -20.91
CA THR A 344 42.85 11.18 -20.93
C THR A 344 41.54 11.11 -20.18
N PRO A 345 40.58 10.30 -20.65
CA PRO A 345 39.36 10.01 -19.91
C PRO A 345 39.72 9.42 -18.55
N ILE A 346 39.19 10.01 -17.47
CA ILE A 346 39.24 9.37 -16.16
C ILE A 346 37.90 8.68 -15.91
N GLU A 347 36.83 9.44 -15.77
CA GLU A 347 35.54 8.92 -15.29
C GLU A 347 34.36 9.62 -15.93
N THR A 348 33.18 8.99 -15.87
CA THR A 348 31.92 9.56 -16.33
C THR A 348 30.92 9.64 -15.18
N TYR A 349 30.30 10.79 -15.01
CA TYR A 349 29.37 11.07 -13.91
C TYR A 349 27.99 11.46 -14.45
N LYS A 350 26.93 10.90 -13.86
CA LYS A 350 25.54 11.29 -14.10
C LYS A 350 25.20 12.50 -13.23
N ILE A 351 24.69 13.57 -13.82
CA ILE A 351 24.35 14.81 -13.11
C ILE A 351 23.01 14.63 -12.37
N LEU A 352 23.01 14.79 -11.04
CA LEU A 352 21.79 14.69 -10.19
C LEU A 352 21.28 16.04 -9.71
N LYS A 353 22.13 17.07 -9.80
CA LYS A 353 21.79 18.46 -9.47
C LYS A 353 22.60 19.37 -10.36
N ILE A 354 21.96 20.38 -10.94
CA ILE A 354 22.64 21.43 -11.70
C ILE A 354 21.95 22.78 -11.50
N GLN A 355 22.78 23.78 -11.25
CA GLN A 355 22.35 25.18 -11.22
C GLN A 355 23.02 25.91 -12.38
N HIS A 356 22.24 26.58 -13.20
CA HIS A 356 22.71 27.48 -14.25
C HIS A 356 22.57 28.92 -13.77
N GLN A 357 23.60 29.73 -13.96
CA GLN A 357 23.62 31.16 -13.64
C GLN A 357 24.07 31.93 -14.87
N TYR A 358 23.27 32.91 -15.29
CA TYR A 358 23.58 33.83 -16.36
C TYR A 358 23.42 35.27 -15.87
N SER A 359 24.42 36.11 -16.10
CA SER A 359 24.40 37.52 -15.72
C SER A 359 25.30 38.36 -16.65
N CYS A 360 25.54 39.62 -16.29
CA CYS A 360 26.53 40.46 -16.95
C CYS A 360 27.96 39.87 -16.90
N ASP A 361 28.26 39.04 -15.89
CA ASP A 361 29.57 38.40 -15.70
C ASP A 361 29.74 37.16 -16.58
N GLY A 362 28.71 36.79 -17.35
CA GLY A 362 28.69 35.64 -18.24
C GLY A 362 27.89 34.47 -17.69
N TYR A 363 28.18 33.29 -18.23
CA TYR A 363 27.50 32.04 -17.90
C TYR A 363 28.38 31.14 -17.04
N LEU A 364 27.77 30.56 -16.02
CA LEU A 364 28.36 29.56 -15.14
C LEU A 364 27.31 28.49 -14.82
N ASN A 365 27.73 27.25 -14.62
CA ASN A 365 26.92 26.24 -13.97
C ASN A 365 27.69 25.57 -12.84
N ARG A 366 26.93 25.11 -11.85
CA ARG A 366 27.41 24.26 -10.75
C ARG A 366 26.65 22.96 -10.78
N ALA A 367 27.35 21.85 -10.90
CA ALA A 367 26.73 20.53 -10.99
C ALA A 367 27.24 19.60 -9.90
N GLN A 368 26.38 18.68 -9.48
CA GLN A 368 26.73 17.56 -8.61
C GLN A 368 26.26 16.25 -9.27
N GLY A 369 27.09 15.21 -9.20
CA GLY A 369 26.79 13.94 -9.85
C GLY A 369 27.44 12.74 -9.18
N VAL A 370 27.00 11.56 -9.60
CA VAL A 370 27.49 10.24 -9.14
C VAL A 370 28.10 9.48 -10.32
N PRO A 371 28.97 8.49 -10.09
CA PRO A 371 29.49 7.64 -11.18
C PRO A 371 28.37 7.06 -12.04
N ILE A 372 28.55 7.02 -13.36
CA ILE A 372 27.51 6.57 -14.30
C ILE A 372 27.10 5.10 -14.08
N GLN A 373 27.97 4.30 -13.45
CA GLN A 373 27.72 2.91 -13.08
C GLN A 373 26.72 2.79 -11.91
N GLN A 374 26.42 3.88 -11.22
CA GLN A 374 25.42 3.94 -10.15
C GLN A 374 24.00 3.83 -10.76
N LYS A 375 23.56 2.61 -11.01
CA LYS A 375 22.26 2.34 -11.63
C LYS A 375 21.07 2.60 -10.70
N VAL A 376 21.25 2.38 -9.40
CA VAL A 376 20.22 2.60 -8.37
C VAL A 376 20.47 3.95 -7.73
N ALA A 377 19.45 4.80 -7.68
CA ALA A 377 19.56 6.15 -7.18
C ALA A 377 20.01 6.19 -5.70
N PRO A 378 20.84 7.17 -5.30
CA PRO A 378 21.42 7.25 -3.95
C PRO A 378 20.39 7.54 -2.84
N TYR A 379 19.19 8.00 -3.20
CA TYR A 379 18.12 8.37 -2.28
C TYR A 379 17.12 7.23 -2.02
N LEU A 380 17.48 5.98 -2.33
CA LEU A 380 16.60 4.82 -2.14
C LEU A 380 16.16 4.67 -0.67
N ASP A 381 14.85 4.66 -0.47
CA ASP A 381 14.21 4.35 0.81
C ASP A 381 13.06 3.36 0.62
N GLU A 382 13.27 2.11 1.01
CA GLU A 382 12.26 1.04 0.92
C GLU A 382 11.01 1.34 1.77
N ARG A 383 11.13 2.19 2.79
CA ARG A 383 10.02 2.60 3.68
C ARG A 383 9.20 3.77 3.12
N ALA A 384 9.49 4.22 1.90
CA ALA A 384 8.66 5.18 1.16
C ALA A 384 7.38 4.51 0.59
N PHE A 385 6.59 3.88 1.47
CA PHE A 385 5.30 3.29 1.14
C PHE A 385 4.16 4.31 1.35
N PRO A 386 2.99 4.15 0.69
CA PRO A 386 1.86 5.05 0.88
C PRO A 386 1.30 4.90 2.29
N LYS A 387 0.99 6.02 2.95
CA LYS A 387 0.39 6.02 4.29
C LYS A 387 -1.11 6.25 4.22
N ALA A 388 -1.89 5.38 4.86
CA ALA A 388 -3.34 5.50 4.92
C ALA A 388 -3.84 5.33 6.36
N ASP A 389 -4.87 6.11 6.71
CA ASP A 389 -5.67 5.89 7.90
C ASP A 389 -6.59 4.68 7.70
N ASN A 390 -7.09 4.11 8.80
CA ASN A 390 -8.04 2.99 8.78
C ASN A 390 -9.37 3.39 8.13
N GLN A 391 -9.99 2.47 7.39
CA GLN A 391 -11.17 2.76 6.56
C GLN A 391 -12.14 1.60 6.54
N VAL A 392 -13.37 1.90 6.12
CA VAL A 392 -14.35 0.87 5.78
C VAL A 392 -14.21 0.43 4.33
N ALA A 393 -14.45 -0.85 4.09
CA ALA A 393 -14.48 -1.44 2.77
C ALA A 393 -15.64 -2.42 2.64
N LYS A 394 -16.02 -2.73 1.41
CA LYS A 394 -17.03 -3.74 1.09
C LYS A 394 -16.35 -5.05 0.70
N VAL A 395 -16.82 -6.18 1.22
CA VAL A 395 -16.34 -7.50 0.79
C VAL A 395 -16.87 -7.79 -0.62
N VAL A 396 -15.95 -8.14 -1.53
CA VAL A 396 -16.28 -8.48 -2.93
C VAL A 396 -15.99 -9.93 -3.27
N ASP A 397 -15.19 -10.61 -2.45
CA ASP A 397 -14.92 -12.04 -2.58
C ASP A 397 -14.52 -12.60 -1.21
N ASN A 398 -15.01 -13.78 -0.87
CA ASN A 398 -14.72 -14.47 0.39
C ASN A 398 -14.32 -15.95 0.18
N ASN A 399 -14.12 -16.38 -1.07
CA ASN A 399 -13.70 -17.74 -1.39
C ASN A 399 -12.18 -17.79 -1.65
N ALA A 400 -11.39 -17.49 -0.62
CA ALA A 400 -9.94 -17.40 -0.75
C ALA A 400 -9.30 -18.77 -1.05
N PRO A 401 -8.28 -18.81 -1.94
CA PRO A 401 -7.45 -20.00 -2.08
C PRO A 401 -6.67 -20.27 -0.77
N LEU A 402 -6.24 -21.51 -0.56
CA LEU A 402 -5.40 -21.97 0.56
C LEU A 402 -6.05 -21.95 1.96
N SER A 403 -7.36 -21.69 2.08
CA SER A 403 -8.12 -21.77 3.36
C SER A 403 -7.57 -20.91 4.51
N LEU A 404 -6.87 -19.81 4.21
CA LEU A 404 -6.27 -18.89 5.20
C LEU A 404 -7.24 -17.81 5.73
N ASN A 405 -8.55 -17.98 5.56
CA ASN A 405 -9.59 -17.01 5.95
C ASN A 405 -9.31 -15.58 5.44
N ARG A 406 -9.05 -15.44 4.14
CA ARG A 406 -8.84 -14.12 3.51
C ARG A 406 -10.09 -13.66 2.80
N VAL A 407 -10.20 -12.35 2.62
CA VAL A 407 -11.26 -11.74 1.81
C VAL A 407 -10.64 -10.79 0.81
N ARG A 408 -11.33 -10.54 -0.30
CA ARG A 408 -11.07 -9.38 -1.16
C ARG A 408 -12.05 -8.29 -0.78
N VAL A 409 -11.54 -7.08 -0.67
CA VAL A 409 -12.35 -5.91 -0.32
C VAL A 409 -12.19 -4.81 -1.36
N GLN A 410 -13.22 -3.99 -1.47
CA GLN A 410 -13.26 -2.81 -2.31
C GLN A 410 -13.53 -1.58 -1.43
N PHE A 411 -12.59 -0.65 -1.40
CA PHE A 411 -12.80 0.65 -0.77
C PHE A 411 -13.73 1.52 -1.61
N LYS A 412 -14.39 2.50 -0.99
CA LYS A 412 -15.35 3.36 -1.68
C LYS A 412 -14.74 4.10 -2.89
N TRP A 413 -13.48 4.52 -2.76
CA TRP A 413 -12.74 5.20 -3.83
C TRP A 413 -12.30 4.27 -4.98
N GLN A 414 -12.39 2.94 -4.83
CA GLN A 414 -12.11 1.97 -5.89
C GLN A 414 -13.35 1.61 -6.74
N GLU A 415 -14.56 1.97 -6.30
CA GLU A 415 -15.80 1.55 -6.98
C GLU A 415 -15.89 2.09 -8.41
N ALA A 416 -15.49 3.34 -8.64
CA ALA A 416 -15.55 3.98 -9.96
C ALA A 416 -14.61 3.34 -10.99
N SER A 417 -13.47 2.79 -10.55
CA SER A 417 -12.52 2.06 -11.40
C SER A 417 -12.76 0.55 -11.43
N ASN A 418 -13.72 0.06 -10.63
CA ASN A 418 -13.95 -1.37 -10.37
C ASN A 418 -12.66 -2.10 -9.96
N GLU A 419 -11.75 -1.39 -9.29
CA GLU A 419 -10.56 -1.96 -8.70
C GLU A 419 -10.90 -2.60 -7.35
N LYS A 420 -10.00 -3.46 -6.86
CA LYS A 420 -10.17 -4.16 -5.60
C LYS A 420 -8.80 -4.48 -5.01
N ASN A 421 -8.81 -4.76 -3.71
CA ASN A 421 -7.61 -5.21 -3.02
C ASN A 421 -7.28 -6.66 -3.40
N PRO A 422 -6.04 -7.08 -3.14
CA PRO A 422 -5.66 -8.49 -3.15
C PRO A 422 -6.39 -9.28 -2.04
N TRP A 423 -6.05 -10.56 -1.88
CA TRP A 423 -6.51 -11.36 -0.74
C TRP A 423 -5.88 -10.85 0.55
N ILE A 424 -6.68 -10.22 1.40
CA ILE A 424 -6.22 -9.61 2.64
C ILE A 424 -6.61 -10.48 3.86
N PRO A 425 -5.74 -10.60 4.87
CA PRO A 425 -6.05 -11.39 6.07
C PRO A 425 -7.23 -10.83 6.85
N LEU A 426 -7.94 -11.72 7.54
CA LEU A 426 -9.03 -11.39 8.45
C LEU A 426 -8.66 -11.83 9.87
N VAL A 427 -8.68 -10.90 10.81
CA VAL A 427 -8.52 -11.20 12.23
C VAL A 427 -9.69 -12.05 12.70
N GLN A 428 -9.38 -13.20 13.30
CA GLN A 428 -10.33 -14.09 13.94
C GLN A 428 -10.26 -13.93 15.47
N GLY A 429 -11.37 -14.17 16.17
CA GLY A 429 -11.38 -14.13 17.64
C GLY A 429 -10.48 -15.18 18.31
N HIS A 430 -10.16 -16.26 17.60
CA HIS A 430 -9.19 -17.30 17.97
C HIS A 430 -8.78 -18.05 16.69
N SER A 431 -7.51 -18.45 16.55
CA SER A 431 -7.02 -19.19 15.39
C SER A 431 -5.81 -20.06 15.76
N GLY A 432 -5.71 -21.24 15.15
CA GLY A 432 -4.59 -22.18 15.31
C GLY A 432 -4.71 -23.36 14.34
N SER A 433 -3.77 -24.30 14.37
CA SER A 433 -3.79 -25.48 13.50
C SER A 433 -5.03 -26.35 13.78
N GLY A 434 -6.01 -26.31 12.88
CA GLY A 434 -7.29 -27.01 13.02
C GLY A 434 -8.22 -26.51 14.13
N THR A 435 -7.91 -25.37 14.75
CA THR A 435 -8.67 -24.81 15.88
C THR A 435 -8.93 -23.32 15.67
N GLY A 436 -10.03 -22.80 16.21
CA GLY A 436 -10.34 -21.36 16.11
C GLY A 436 -11.78 -21.04 15.74
N ALA A 437 -12.02 -19.75 15.58
CA ALA A 437 -13.22 -19.22 14.95
C ALA A 437 -13.03 -19.23 13.43
N HIS A 438 -14.08 -19.62 12.72
CA HIS A 438 -14.17 -19.51 11.26
C HIS A 438 -15.45 -18.76 10.93
N VAL A 439 -15.39 -17.43 11.01
CA VAL A 439 -16.52 -16.55 10.69
C VAL A 439 -16.05 -15.54 9.65
N VAL A 440 -16.26 -15.88 8.39
CA VAL A 440 -15.88 -15.03 7.25
C VAL A 440 -17.08 -14.16 6.86
N PRO A 441 -16.93 -12.83 6.75
CA PRO A 441 -18.00 -11.96 6.29
C PRO A 441 -18.50 -12.36 4.89
N GLU A 442 -19.79 -12.16 4.66
CA GLU A 442 -20.42 -12.43 3.37
C GLU A 442 -20.07 -11.33 2.34
N ILE A 443 -20.25 -11.65 1.06
CA ILE A 443 -20.16 -10.65 -0.02
C ILE A 443 -21.14 -9.51 0.25
N ASP A 444 -20.72 -8.29 -0.10
CA ASP A 444 -21.39 -7.02 0.17
C ASP A 444 -21.45 -6.57 1.64
N HIS A 445 -20.91 -7.35 2.59
CA HIS A 445 -20.78 -6.88 3.97
C HIS A 445 -19.73 -5.77 4.11
N THR A 446 -20.00 -4.82 5.01
CA THR A 446 -19.04 -3.78 5.36
C THR A 446 -18.05 -4.29 6.41
N VAL A 447 -16.77 -4.09 6.14
CA VAL A 447 -15.66 -4.45 7.03
C VAL A 447 -14.80 -3.25 7.35
N TYR A 448 -14.13 -3.30 8.50
CA TYR A 448 -13.17 -2.29 8.91
C TYR A 448 -11.75 -2.79 8.68
N VAL A 449 -10.97 -1.99 7.96
CA VAL A 449 -9.63 -2.34 7.47
C VAL A 449 -8.60 -1.44 8.15
N GLU A 450 -7.63 -2.07 8.80
CA GLU A 450 -6.44 -1.46 9.35
C GLU A 450 -5.26 -1.62 8.40
N PHE A 451 -4.29 -0.70 8.44
CA PHE A 451 -3.08 -0.77 7.64
C PHE A 451 -1.87 -0.96 8.56
N ILE A 452 -1.16 -2.08 8.43
CA ILE A 452 -0.03 -2.40 9.34
C ILE A 452 1.05 -1.31 9.21
N SER A 453 1.41 -0.68 10.32
CA SER A 453 2.32 0.47 10.37
C SER A 453 1.88 1.67 9.50
N GLY A 454 0.57 1.76 9.21
CA GLY A 454 -0.02 2.74 8.30
C GLY A 454 0.24 2.48 6.82
N ASN A 455 0.87 1.36 6.43
CA ASN A 455 1.19 1.07 5.04
C ASN A 455 -0.06 0.65 4.25
N ALA A 456 -0.51 1.48 3.30
CA ALA A 456 -1.71 1.24 2.50
C ALA A 456 -1.65 -0.03 1.63
N GLU A 457 -0.46 -0.63 1.51
CA GLU A 457 -0.21 -1.87 0.77
C GLU A 457 -0.24 -3.12 1.66
N VAL A 458 -0.41 -2.94 2.97
CA VAL A 458 -0.54 -4.02 3.97
C VAL A 458 -1.87 -3.89 4.74
N PRO A 459 -3.03 -3.93 4.06
CA PRO A 459 -4.36 -3.96 4.69
C PRO A 459 -4.67 -5.25 5.46
N LEU A 460 -5.32 -5.12 6.62
CA LEU A 460 -5.78 -6.19 7.49
C LEU A 460 -7.25 -5.94 7.86
N VAL A 461 -8.13 -6.91 7.65
CA VAL A 461 -9.52 -6.79 8.14
C VAL A 461 -9.56 -7.12 9.62
N ILE A 462 -10.03 -6.18 10.44
CA ILE A 462 -10.07 -6.35 11.90
C ILE A 462 -11.50 -6.59 12.44
N GLY A 463 -12.52 -6.47 11.59
CA GLY A 463 -13.90 -6.76 11.97
C GLY A 463 -14.92 -6.37 10.90
N SER A 464 -16.19 -6.60 11.22
CA SER A 464 -17.35 -6.21 10.40
C SER A 464 -18.19 -5.15 11.09
N LEU A 465 -18.89 -4.35 10.29
CA LEU A 465 -19.73 -3.26 10.76
C LEU A 465 -21.12 -3.36 10.12
N TYR A 466 -22.15 -3.04 10.91
CA TYR A 466 -23.46 -2.73 10.37
C TYR A 466 -23.45 -1.34 9.70
N ASN A 467 -24.27 -1.16 8.68
CA ASN A 467 -24.43 0.12 7.97
C ASN A 467 -25.91 0.47 7.79
N GLY A 468 -26.21 1.59 7.12
CA GLY A 468 -27.58 2.05 6.93
C GLY A 468 -28.52 1.05 6.25
N SER A 469 -27.98 0.17 5.39
CA SER A 469 -28.72 -0.89 4.69
C SER A 469 -28.64 -2.27 5.35
N GLN A 470 -27.60 -2.53 6.14
CA GLN A 470 -27.33 -3.82 6.79
C GLN A 470 -27.40 -3.61 8.30
N LYS A 471 -28.55 -3.94 8.91
CA LYS A 471 -28.79 -3.76 10.35
C LYS A 471 -28.92 -5.12 11.03
N SER A 472 -28.54 -5.20 12.31
CA SER A 472 -28.73 -6.40 13.11
C SER A 472 -30.21 -6.78 13.28
N GLY A 473 -31.09 -5.77 13.31
CA GLY A 473 -32.51 -5.93 13.69
C GLY A 473 -32.74 -6.10 15.20
N TYR A 474 -31.68 -6.25 15.99
CA TYR A 474 -31.74 -6.46 17.45
C TYR A 474 -31.43 -5.16 18.19
N HIS A 475 -32.39 -4.70 18.99
CA HIS A 475 -32.24 -3.53 19.85
C HIS A 475 -33.28 -3.58 20.98
N THR A 476 -32.83 -3.46 22.23
CA THR A 476 -33.69 -3.17 23.38
C THR A 476 -33.09 -2.04 24.20
N ALA A 477 -33.93 -1.37 25.00
CA ALA A 477 -33.51 -0.21 25.80
C ALA A 477 -32.37 -0.51 26.79
N LYS A 478 -32.25 -1.76 27.26
CA LYS A 478 -31.22 -2.21 28.21
C LYS A 478 -30.16 -3.11 27.56
N ASN A 479 -30.16 -3.25 26.23
CA ASN A 479 -29.28 -4.15 25.49
C ASN A 479 -29.38 -5.61 25.97
N ASP A 480 -30.59 -6.12 26.17
CA ASP A 480 -30.83 -7.43 26.77
C ASP A 480 -30.48 -8.59 25.83
N LEU A 481 -30.45 -8.36 24.51
CA LEU A 481 -30.26 -9.40 23.50
C LEU A 481 -28.79 -9.52 23.07
N LYS A 482 -28.20 -10.69 23.24
CA LYS A 482 -26.88 -11.08 22.68
C LYS A 482 -27.09 -12.16 21.64
N VAL A 483 -26.85 -11.85 20.37
CA VAL A 483 -27.27 -12.71 19.25
C VAL A 483 -26.10 -13.07 18.35
N PHE A 484 -26.02 -14.36 18.02
CA PHE A 484 -25.26 -14.86 16.89
C PHE A 484 -26.25 -15.47 15.87
N GLN A 485 -26.32 -14.89 14.68
CA GLN A 485 -27.22 -15.34 13.62
C GLN A 485 -26.47 -15.47 12.30
N THR A 486 -26.73 -16.56 11.57
CA THR A 486 -26.12 -16.82 10.25
C THR A 486 -27.09 -16.52 9.11
N ARG A 487 -26.56 -16.46 7.88
CA ARG A 487 -27.35 -16.17 6.66
C ARG A 487 -28.49 -17.16 6.41
N SER A 488 -28.36 -18.42 6.82
CA SER A 488 -29.42 -19.44 6.65
C SER A 488 -30.56 -19.31 7.66
N GLY A 489 -30.42 -18.45 8.67
CA GLY A 489 -31.42 -18.24 9.71
C GLY A 489 -31.21 -19.09 10.98
N THR A 490 -30.07 -19.75 11.14
CA THR A 490 -29.72 -20.36 12.44
C THR A 490 -29.38 -19.26 13.45
N GLN A 491 -29.78 -19.47 14.71
CA GLN A 491 -29.73 -18.45 15.75
C GLN A 491 -29.27 -19.04 17.08
N ARG A 492 -28.38 -18.31 17.76
CA ARG A 492 -28.12 -18.40 19.20
C ARG A 492 -28.46 -17.06 19.83
N ILE A 493 -29.37 -17.05 20.79
CA ILE A 493 -29.85 -15.84 21.45
C ILE A 493 -29.75 -16.02 22.96
N ALA A 494 -29.03 -15.12 23.64
CA ALA A 494 -29.16 -14.93 25.08
C ALA A 494 -29.97 -13.67 25.35
N ASN A 495 -30.94 -13.75 26.26
CA ASN A 495 -31.83 -12.64 26.63
C ASN A 495 -31.73 -12.36 28.14
N ASP A 496 -31.04 -11.27 28.49
CA ASP A 496 -30.77 -10.90 29.89
C ASP A 496 -32.04 -10.51 30.67
N ALA A 497 -33.10 -10.05 29.98
CA ALA A 497 -34.37 -9.69 30.63
C ALA A 497 -35.16 -10.92 31.09
N GLU A 498 -35.03 -12.04 30.37
CA GLU A 498 -35.64 -13.32 30.70
C GLU A 498 -34.68 -14.24 31.48
N GLY A 499 -33.37 -14.01 31.37
CA GLY A 499 -32.34 -14.98 31.78
C GLY A 499 -32.31 -16.22 30.88
N SER A 500 -32.84 -16.12 29.65
CA SER A 500 -33.07 -17.24 28.75
C SER A 500 -31.97 -17.42 27.70
N ILE A 501 -31.81 -18.65 27.19
CA ILE A 501 -30.90 -19.00 26.09
C ILE A 501 -31.66 -19.84 25.06
N LEU A 502 -31.57 -19.48 23.78
CA LEU A 502 -32.19 -20.17 22.66
C LEU A 502 -31.15 -20.59 21.62
N GLU A 503 -31.17 -21.86 21.23
CA GLU A 503 -30.50 -22.41 20.04
C GLU A 503 -31.56 -22.86 19.05
N LYS A 504 -31.58 -22.27 17.84
CA LYS A 504 -32.64 -22.51 16.86
C LYS A 504 -32.07 -22.75 15.47
N ASP A 505 -32.59 -23.77 14.79
CA ASP A 505 -32.29 -24.03 13.38
C ASP A 505 -33.20 -23.24 12.43
N ALA A 506 -32.87 -23.29 11.13
CA ALA A 506 -33.66 -22.58 10.11
C ALA A 506 -35.07 -23.17 9.88
N ALA A 507 -35.30 -24.44 10.24
CA ALA A 507 -36.57 -25.14 10.03
C ALA A 507 -37.58 -24.89 11.16
N GLY A 508 -37.11 -24.45 12.34
CA GLY A 508 -37.94 -24.15 13.51
C GLY A 508 -37.66 -25.02 14.73
N SER A 509 -36.80 -26.05 14.62
CA SER A 509 -36.44 -26.87 15.78
C SER A 509 -35.53 -26.07 16.72
N TYR A 510 -35.69 -26.26 18.03
CA TYR A 510 -34.91 -25.50 19.01
C TYR A 510 -34.70 -26.23 20.35
N LEU A 511 -33.65 -25.80 21.03
CA LEU A 511 -33.47 -25.99 22.47
C LEU A 511 -33.53 -24.61 23.14
N LYS A 512 -34.39 -24.46 24.14
CA LYS A 512 -34.50 -23.23 24.92
C LYS A 512 -34.36 -23.51 26.41
N LEU A 513 -33.45 -22.81 27.07
CA LEU A 513 -33.43 -22.66 28.51
C LEU A 513 -34.27 -21.41 28.84
N GLU A 514 -35.35 -21.57 29.60
CA GLU A 514 -36.37 -20.52 29.75
C GLU A 514 -35.96 -19.42 30.75
N GLY A 515 -34.93 -19.65 31.56
CA GLY A 515 -34.43 -18.70 32.58
C GLY A 515 -35.14 -18.79 33.93
N ASP A 516 -36.31 -19.42 33.98
CA ASP A 516 -37.09 -19.69 35.20
C ASP A 516 -36.81 -21.08 35.81
N GLY A 517 -35.77 -21.77 35.29
CA GLY A 517 -35.42 -23.14 35.64
C GLY A 517 -36.03 -24.21 34.73
N ASN A 518 -36.91 -23.84 33.80
CA ASN A 518 -37.47 -24.75 32.81
C ASN A 518 -36.60 -24.80 31.53
N ALA A 519 -36.77 -25.89 30.77
CA ALA A 519 -36.15 -26.05 29.45
C ALA A 519 -37.09 -26.77 28.49
N THR A 520 -37.03 -26.41 27.21
CA THR A 520 -37.87 -26.95 26.14
C THR A 520 -36.99 -27.44 24.98
N LEU A 521 -37.20 -28.70 24.57
CA LEU A 521 -36.69 -29.25 23.31
C LEU A 521 -37.86 -29.45 22.35
N HIS A 522 -37.89 -28.72 21.25
CA HIS A 522 -38.93 -28.81 20.23
C HIS A 522 -38.33 -29.24 18.89
N ILE A 523 -38.92 -30.27 18.28
CA ILE A 523 -38.42 -30.88 17.03
C ILE A 523 -39.55 -30.94 16.02
N GLU A 524 -39.37 -30.30 14.87
CA GLU A 524 -40.40 -30.20 13.82
C GLU A 524 -40.67 -31.52 13.09
N LYS A 525 -39.71 -32.44 13.09
CA LYS A 525 -39.80 -33.73 12.38
C LYS A 525 -39.46 -34.89 13.31
N ASN A 526 -38.28 -35.48 13.12
CA ASN A 526 -37.88 -36.69 13.81
C ASN A 526 -36.80 -36.39 14.85
N LEU A 527 -36.96 -36.93 16.07
CA LEU A 527 -35.93 -36.96 17.10
C LEU A 527 -35.36 -38.38 17.20
N THR A 528 -34.04 -38.51 17.11
CA THR A 528 -33.34 -39.79 17.30
C THR A 528 -32.31 -39.64 18.42
N ILE A 529 -32.37 -40.53 19.42
CA ILE A 529 -31.44 -40.54 20.55
C ILE A 529 -30.71 -41.88 20.56
N ASN A 530 -29.40 -41.85 20.27
CA ASN A 530 -28.53 -43.02 20.32
C ASN A 530 -27.55 -42.88 21.49
N VAL A 531 -27.53 -43.87 22.39
CA VAL A 531 -26.67 -43.88 23.57
C VAL A 531 -25.80 -45.13 23.54
N GLY A 532 -24.48 -44.96 23.52
CA GLY A 532 -23.52 -46.07 23.32
C GLY A 532 -23.34 -46.97 24.54
N GLU A 533 -23.61 -46.45 25.73
CA GLU A 533 -23.51 -47.20 26.99
C GLU A 533 -24.83 -47.11 27.77
N ASN A 534 -24.91 -46.22 28.77
CA ASN A 534 -26.05 -46.15 29.68
C ASN A 534 -26.90 -44.89 29.45
N CYS A 535 -28.22 -45.05 29.43
CA CYS A 535 -29.18 -43.95 29.43
C CYS A 535 -30.04 -44.03 30.70
N ILE A 536 -30.05 -42.98 31.52
CA ILE A 536 -30.77 -42.94 32.81
C ILE A 536 -31.67 -41.70 32.83
N PHE A 537 -32.95 -41.90 33.13
CA PHE A 537 -33.91 -40.81 33.33
C PHE A 537 -34.40 -40.83 34.77
N THR A 538 -34.22 -39.71 35.48
CA THR A 538 -34.73 -39.51 36.84
C THR A 538 -35.69 -38.34 36.84
N VAL A 539 -36.93 -38.58 37.22
CA VAL A 539 -37.98 -37.56 37.28
C VAL A 539 -38.50 -37.47 38.71
N GLY A 540 -38.37 -36.30 39.34
CA GLY A 540 -38.70 -36.14 40.77
C GLY A 540 -40.19 -36.14 41.10
N LYS A 541 -41.05 -35.99 40.10
CA LYS A 541 -42.52 -36.06 40.24
C LYS A 541 -43.11 -36.98 39.18
N ASN A 542 -43.54 -36.41 38.05
CA ASN A 542 -44.34 -37.14 37.07
C ASN A 542 -43.64 -37.20 35.71
N ILE A 543 -43.59 -38.38 35.10
CA ILE A 543 -43.27 -38.57 33.69
C ILE A 543 -44.55 -38.89 32.92
N GLN A 544 -44.73 -38.26 31.75
CA GLN A 544 -45.85 -38.54 30.87
C GLN A 544 -45.36 -38.75 29.43
N THR A 545 -45.72 -39.89 28.87
CA THR A 545 -45.40 -40.25 27.48
C THR A 545 -46.68 -40.37 26.69
N ARG A 546 -46.81 -39.60 25.61
CA ARG A 546 -47.93 -39.66 24.67
C ARG A 546 -47.41 -40.03 23.29
N ILE A 547 -47.92 -41.12 22.72
CA ILE A 547 -47.54 -41.61 21.40
C ILE A 547 -48.78 -41.60 20.52
N GLY A 548 -48.70 -40.94 19.37
CA GLY A 548 -49.85 -40.77 18.48
C GLY A 548 -50.22 -42.00 17.64
N ASN A 549 -49.28 -42.94 17.44
CA ASN A 549 -49.49 -44.13 16.63
C ASN A 549 -48.95 -45.40 17.31
N GLU A 550 -47.64 -45.67 17.20
CA GLU A 550 -47.02 -46.92 17.65
C GLU A 550 -45.90 -46.68 18.66
N TYR A 551 -45.91 -47.45 19.76
CA TYR A 551 -44.81 -47.53 20.71
C TYR A 551 -44.21 -48.94 20.69
N THR A 552 -42.93 -49.05 20.32
CA THR A 552 -42.19 -50.30 20.31
C THR A 552 -41.02 -50.22 21.30
N CYS A 553 -40.95 -51.19 22.22
CA CYS A 553 -39.82 -51.34 23.14
C CYS A 553 -39.22 -52.73 22.97
N ARG A 554 -37.94 -52.79 22.59
CA ARG A 554 -37.20 -54.04 22.44
C ARG A 554 -36.03 -54.06 23.43
N VAL A 555 -36.08 -54.99 24.37
CA VAL A 555 -35.01 -55.21 25.35
C VAL A 555 -34.35 -56.55 25.04
N LEU A 556 -33.05 -56.54 24.71
CA LEU A 556 -32.31 -57.77 24.37
C LEU A 556 -31.87 -58.55 25.62
N GLY A 557 -31.55 -57.83 26.69
CA GLY A 557 -31.21 -58.40 27.98
C GLY A 557 -32.45 -58.50 28.87
N ASN A 558 -32.32 -58.02 30.11
CA ASN A 558 -33.38 -58.07 31.10
C ASN A 558 -34.18 -56.76 31.13
N ALA A 559 -35.51 -56.86 31.06
CA ALA A 559 -36.41 -55.76 31.43
C ALA A 559 -36.88 -55.98 32.87
N LYS A 560 -36.68 -54.99 33.75
CA LYS A 560 -37.15 -55.02 35.14
C LYS A 560 -37.98 -53.78 35.42
N TRP A 561 -39.23 -54.00 35.78
CA TRP A 561 -40.16 -52.95 36.21
C TRP A 561 -40.43 -53.12 37.69
N VAL A 562 -40.17 -52.07 38.48
CA VAL A 562 -40.49 -52.04 39.91
C VAL A 562 -41.45 -50.89 40.12
N VAL A 563 -42.70 -51.22 40.46
CA VAL A 563 -43.74 -50.26 40.78
C VAL A 563 -44.11 -50.47 42.24
N THR A 564 -43.87 -49.46 43.07
CA THR A 564 -44.15 -49.54 44.52
C THR A 564 -45.61 -49.23 44.85
N GLY A 565 -46.28 -48.43 44.00
CA GLY A 565 -47.71 -48.17 44.06
C GLY A 565 -48.50 -49.13 43.17
N SER A 566 -49.55 -48.62 42.51
CA SER A 566 -50.32 -49.40 41.53
C SER A 566 -49.69 -49.36 40.13
N ALA A 567 -49.82 -50.44 39.40
CA ALA A 567 -49.55 -50.52 37.96
C ALA A 567 -50.84 -50.90 37.24
N ASP A 568 -51.46 -49.93 36.56
CA ASP A 568 -52.74 -50.09 35.88
C ASP A 568 -52.52 -50.17 34.36
N TYR A 569 -53.06 -51.21 33.72
CA TYR A 569 -53.00 -51.43 32.27
C TYR A 569 -54.43 -51.43 31.70
N ASP A 570 -54.87 -50.31 31.12
CA ASP A 570 -56.15 -50.21 30.40
C ASP A 570 -55.92 -50.37 28.89
N ILE A 571 -56.07 -51.60 28.41
CA ILE A 571 -55.82 -51.97 27.02
C ILE A 571 -57.15 -52.15 26.32
N LYS A 572 -57.43 -51.29 25.32
CA LYS A 572 -58.68 -51.36 24.53
C LYS A 572 -58.67 -52.44 23.44
N GLY A 573 -57.48 -52.82 22.98
CA GLY A 573 -57.27 -53.91 22.03
C GLY A 573 -56.88 -55.21 22.73
N ASP A 574 -56.18 -56.08 22.01
CA ASP A 574 -55.72 -57.35 22.55
C ASP A 574 -54.50 -57.17 23.46
N TYR A 575 -54.49 -57.88 24.59
CA TYR A 575 -53.31 -58.09 25.42
C TYR A 575 -52.79 -59.50 25.17
N THR A 576 -51.59 -59.62 24.61
CA THR A 576 -50.99 -60.92 24.26
C THR A 576 -49.61 -61.03 24.91
N THR A 577 -49.38 -62.13 25.62
CA THR A 577 -48.08 -62.50 26.18
C THR A 577 -47.63 -63.83 25.57
N HIS A 578 -46.31 -63.98 25.41
CA HIS A 578 -45.69 -65.23 24.98
C HIS A 578 -44.36 -65.40 25.72
N THR A 579 -44.10 -66.61 26.23
CA THR A 579 -42.82 -66.97 26.85
C THR A 579 -42.40 -68.35 26.36
N ASP A 580 -41.14 -68.49 25.96
CA ASP A 580 -40.58 -69.79 25.57
C ASP A 580 -40.26 -70.68 26.78
N LYS A 581 -40.21 -70.10 27.98
CA LYS A 581 -39.85 -70.80 29.22
C LYS A 581 -41.04 -70.90 30.17
N GLY A 582 -41.01 -70.14 31.26
CA GLY A 582 -42.06 -70.11 32.27
C GLY A 582 -42.66 -68.72 32.37
N GLU A 583 -43.95 -68.67 32.67
CA GLU A 583 -44.67 -67.48 33.14
C GLU A 583 -45.04 -67.73 34.60
N HIS A 584 -44.72 -66.78 35.48
CA HIS A 584 -44.99 -66.88 36.91
C HIS A 584 -45.75 -65.63 37.35
N SER A 585 -46.94 -65.84 37.89
CA SER A 585 -47.75 -64.79 38.53
C SER A 585 -48.01 -65.21 39.98
N THR A 586 -47.63 -64.34 40.92
CA THR A 586 -47.79 -64.57 42.36
C THR A 586 -48.38 -63.32 42.98
N SER A 587 -49.36 -63.49 43.87
CA SER A 587 -49.96 -62.44 44.70
C SER A 587 -50.03 -62.94 46.12
N GLU A 588 -49.69 -62.08 47.10
CA GLU A 588 -49.90 -62.34 48.52
C GLU A 588 -51.38 -62.16 48.92
N GLY A 589 -52.14 -61.43 48.10
CA GLY A 589 -53.58 -61.22 48.27
C GLY A 589 -54.37 -62.08 47.29
N GLU A 590 -55.25 -61.45 46.52
CA GLU A 590 -56.07 -62.11 45.51
C GLU A 590 -55.47 -62.01 44.09
N ILE A 591 -55.83 -62.96 43.23
CA ILE A 591 -55.68 -62.88 41.77
C ILE A 591 -57.06 -63.18 41.16
N ASN A 592 -57.59 -62.22 40.41
CA ASN A 592 -58.93 -62.32 39.80
C ASN A 592 -58.81 -62.36 38.27
N TYR A 593 -59.29 -63.44 37.66
CA TYR A 593 -59.50 -63.53 36.22
C TYR A 593 -60.99 -63.58 35.94
N SER A 594 -61.48 -62.68 35.09
CA SER A 594 -62.88 -62.66 34.67
C SER A 594 -62.98 -62.35 33.18
N SER A 595 -63.93 -63.00 32.51
CA SER A 595 -64.24 -62.78 31.10
C SER A 595 -65.75 -62.76 30.94
N LYS A 596 -66.27 -61.87 30.09
CA LYS A 596 -67.70 -61.86 29.73
C LYS A 596 -68.09 -63.02 28.80
N ASN A 597 -67.10 -63.70 28.23
CA ASN A 597 -67.30 -64.81 27.31
C ASN A 597 -66.62 -66.07 27.88
N VAL A 598 -65.46 -66.47 27.35
CA VAL A 598 -64.76 -67.69 27.76
C VAL A 598 -63.41 -67.36 28.41
N ILE A 599 -63.04 -68.12 29.44
CA ILE A 599 -61.66 -68.26 29.93
C ILE A 599 -61.18 -69.66 29.54
N GLN A 600 -60.08 -69.77 28.80
CA GLN A 600 -59.51 -71.05 28.35
C GLN A 600 -58.15 -71.31 29.00
N ASN A 601 -58.04 -72.40 29.75
CA ASN A 601 -56.79 -72.85 30.36
C ASN A 601 -56.42 -74.24 29.80
N ASN A 602 -55.54 -74.28 28.81
CA ASN A 602 -55.17 -75.51 28.11
C ASN A 602 -53.73 -75.94 28.43
N SER A 603 -53.49 -77.22 28.65
CA SER A 603 -52.15 -77.80 28.83
C SER A 603 -52.05 -79.14 28.13
N GLN A 604 -50.95 -79.38 27.41
CA GLN A 604 -50.69 -80.68 26.76
C GLN A 604 -50.35 -81.80 27.75
N LYS A 605 -49.89 -81.44 28.95
CA LYS A 605 -49.46 -82.41 29.96
C LYS A 605 -50.37 -82.40 31.18
N GLN A 606 -50.44 -81.26 31.88
CA GLN A 606 -51.18 -81.16 33.14
C GLN A 606 -51.55 -79.71 33.46
N VAL A 607 -52.76 -79.53 33.98
CA VAL A 607 -53.18 -78.36 34.75
C VAL A 607 -53.31 -78.79 36.22
N LYS A 608 -52.69 -78.07 37.16
CA LYS A 608 -52.83 -78.30 38.60
C LYS A 608 -53.45 -77.08 39.25
N ASN A 609 -54.60 -77.26 39.91
CA ASN A 609 -55.21 -76.24 40.75
C ASN A 609 -55.35 -76.83 42.16
N ASN A 610 -54.48 -76.42 43.08
CA ASN A 610 -54.41 -76.95 44.44
C ASN A 610 -54.80 -75.86 45.42
N SER A 611 -55.66 -76.18 46.40
CA SER A 611 -56.06 -75.28 47.49
C SER A 611 -55.80 -75.96 48.84
N GLY A 612 -55.36 -75.18 49.83
CA GLY A 612 -55.09 -75.65 51.20
C GLY A 612 -56.36 -75.86 52.05
N GLU A 613 -57.49 -75.28 51.65
CA GLU A 613 -58.74 -75.33 52.42
C GLU A 613 -59.95 -75.74 51.56
N THR A 614 -60.27 -75.00 50.49
CA THR A 614 -61.46 -75.23 49.65
C THR A 614 -61.19 -74.90 48.17
N SER A 615 -61.69 -75.75 47.26
CA SER A 615 -61.68 -75.51 45.81
C SER A 615 -63.07 -75.78 45.26
N ASN A 616 -63.69 -74.76 44.65
CA ASN A 616 -65.01 -74.83 44.05
C ASN A 616 -64.85 -74.77 42.52
N LEU A 617 -64.75 -75.94 41.88
CA LEU A 617 -64.80 -76.08 40.42
C LEU A 617 -66.22 -76.53 40.04
N PHE A 618 -66.98 -75.66 39.38
CA PHE A 618 -68.36 -75.93 38.93
C PHE A 618 -68.46 -75.94 37.40
#